data_AF-A0A2D8KBN5-F1
#
_entry.id   AF-A0A2D8KBN5-F1
#
_cell.length_a   1.000
_cell.length_b   1.000
_cell.length_c   1.000
_cell.angle_alpha   90.00
_cell.angle_beta   90.00
_cell.angle_gamma   90.00
#
_symmetry.space_group_name_H-M   'P 1'
#
loop_
_entity.id
_entity.type
_entity.pdbx_description
1 polymer ?
#
loop_
_entity_poly.entity_id
_entity_poly.type
_entity_poly.pdbx_seq_one_letter_code
_entity_poly.pdbx_strand_id
1 'polypeptide(L)'
;MISIDWCDDEQEHLLDDIRELVGDEVADKLIAEAGGMRISLPRPSALTPNSRISRLIGYEDAKRIVDAVCPASVGVAQFTVPLSVHSRQQRTNQRLSELLSRDGLTSNDVARLAGVHVRTVYRHKARMRRDGEYVGTPETLKQADQRREGRE
;
A
#
# COMPACT_ATOMS: atom_id res chain seq x y z
N MET A 1 29.64 -4.54 5.24
CA MET A 1 28.42 -4.14 5.98
C MET A 1 27.29 -4.12 4.96
N ILE A 2 26.35 -5.05 5.04
CA ILE A 2 25.26 -5.17 4.06
C ILE A 2 24.21 -4.11 4.41
N SER A 3 24.03 -3.13 3.53
CA SER A 3 22.94 -2.16 3.59
C SER A 3 21.85 -2.68 2.68
N ILE A 4 20.65 -2.87 3.22
CA ILE A 4 19.48 -3.26 2.42
C ILE A 4 18.78 -1.97 2.02
N ASP A 5 18.72 -1.71 0.71
CA ASP A 5 17.94 -0.64 0.11
C ASP A 5 16.73 -1.32 -0.55
N TRP A 6 15.56 -1.16 0.08
CA TRP A 6 14.33 -1.78 -0.38
C TRP A 6 13.79 -0.98 -1.58
N CYS A 7 13.35 -1.65 -2.65
CA CYS A 7 12.67 -0.96 -3.75
C CYS A 7 11.30 -0.40 -3.28
N ASP A 8 10.77 0.61 -3.98
CA ASP A 8 9.52 1.31 -3.59
C ASP A 8 8.33 0.35 -3.35
N ASP A 9 8.20 -0.72 -4.13
CA ASP A 9 7.13 -1.73 -3.98
C ASP A 9 7.30 -2.56 -2.69
N GLU A 10 8.53 -2.87 -2.27
CA GLU A 10 8.79 -3.62 -1.04
C GLU A 10 8.61 -2.76 0.22
N GLN A 11 8.78 -1.43 0.08
CA GLN A 11 8.54 -0.48 1.17
C GLN A 11 7.05 -0.30 1.49
N GLU A 12 6.16 -0.53 0.52
CA GLU A 12 4.71 -0.48 0.75
C GLU A 12 4.28 -1.67 1.62
N HIS A 13 4.79 -2.87 1.35
CA HIS A 13 4.53 -4.07 2.16
C HIS A 13 5.09 -3.97 3.58
N LEU A 14 6.26 -3.34 3.74
CA LEU A 14 6.88 -3.15 5.06
C LEU A 14 5.98 -2.40 6.04
N LEU A 15 5.14 -1.49 5.56
CA LEU A 15 4.26 -0.70 6.43
C LEU A 15 3.03 -1.46 6.87
N ASP A 16 2.51 -2.34 6.02
CA ASP A 16 1.45 -3.27 6.38
C ASP A 16 1.99 -4.29 7.41
N ASP A 17 3.22 -4.77 7.24
CA ASP A 17 3.90 -5.61 8.24
C ASP A 17 4.06 -4.87 9.58
N ILE A 18 4.45 -3.59 9.55
CA ILE A 18 4.54 -2.75 10.76
C ILE A 18 3.15 -2.60 11.41
N ARG A 19 2.08 -2.39 10.64
CA ARG A 19 0.72 -2.31 11.18
C ARG A 19 0.28 -3.59 11.86
N GLU A 20 0.56 -4.73 11.24
CA GLU A 20 0.26 -6.03 11.84
C GLU A 20 1.05 -6.25 13.14
N LEU A 21 2.29 -5.74 13.20
CA LEU A 21 3.19 -5.96 14.33
C LEU A 21 2.92 -5.05 15.55
N VAL A 22 2.70 -3.75 15.33
CA VAL A 22 2.56 -2.75 16.41
C VAL A 22 1.19 -2.07 16.45
N GLY A 23 0.33 -2.33 15.47
CA GLY A 23 -1.01 -1.76 15.36
C GLY A 23 -1.09 -0.51 14.49
N ASP A 24 -2.30 -0.23 14.01
CA ASP A 24 -2.60 0.89 13.09
C ASP A 24 -2.25 2.26 13.68
N GLU A 25 -2.50 2.47 14.97
CA GLU A 25 -2.26 3.76 15.64
C GLU A 25 -0.78 4.17 15.60
N VAL A 26 0.12 3.20 15.81
CA VAL A 26 1.57 3.43 15.83
C VAL A 26 2.10 3.67 14.42
N ALA A 27 1.61 2.89 13.45
CA ALA A 27 1.96 3.08 12.05
C ALA A 27 1.48 4.43 11.51
N ASP A 28 0.25 4.83 11.83
CA ASP A 28 -0.31 6.12 11.42
C ASP A 28 0.45 7.29 12.04
N LYS A 29 0.91 7.15 13.29
CA LYS A 29 1.78 8.14 13.93
C LYS A 29 3.14 8.24 13.23
N LEU A 30 3.74 7.11 12.86
CA LEU A 30 5.00 7.08 12.11
C LEU A 30 4.86 7.80 10.76
N ILE A 31 3.77 7.53 10.06
CA ILE A 31 3.42 8.17 8.79
C ILE A 31 3.19 9.67 8.95
N ALA A 32 2.46 10.10 9.98
CA ALA A 32 2.13 11.49 10.21
C ALA A 32 3.39 12.35 10.49
N GLU A 33 4.32 11.80 11.27
CA GLU A 33 5.52 12.52 11.70
C GLU A 33 6.68 12.42 10.70
N ALA A 34 6.79 11.31 9.98
CA ALA A 34 7.94 11.03 9.12
C ALA A 34 7.59 10.65 7.67
N GLY A 35 6.34 10.82 7.24
CA GLY A 35 5.91 10.58 5.86
C GLY A 35 6.76 11.36 4.85
N GLY A 36 7.26 10.67 3.84
CA GLY A 36 8.17 11.19 2.82
C GLY A 36 9.63 11.27 3.26
N MET A 37 9.96 10.87 4.49
CA MET A 37 11.33 10.87 5.01
C MET A 37 11.91 9.47 5.01
N ARG A 38 13.22 9.39 4.73
CA ARG A 38 14.01 8.17 4.90
C ARG A 38 14.33 7.97 6.39
N ILE A 39 13.87 6.87 6.97
CA ILE A 39 14.19 6.46 8.33
C ILE A 39 15.26 5.37 8.28
N SER A 40 16.23 5.47 9.18
CA SER A 40 17.26 4.45 9.41
C SER A 40 16.87 3.61 10.63
N LEU A 41 16.74 2.30 10.43
CA LEU A 41 16.57 1.31 11.48
C LEU A 41 17.97 0.85 11.94
N PRO A 42 18.38 1.21 13.16
CA PRO A 42 19.63 0.69 13.71
C PRO A 42 19.49 -0.81 14.00
N ARG A 43 20.61 -1.50 14.17
CA ARG A 43 20.63 -2.87 14.65
C ARG A 43 19.97 -2.96 16.04
N PRO A 44 19.39 -4.11 16.42
CA PRO A 44 18.82 -4.33 17.75
C PRO A 44 19.76 -3.92 18.89
N SER A 45 21.05 -4.25 18.78
CA SER A 45 22.08 -3.90 19.77
C SER A 45 22.44 -2.41 19.86
N ALA A 46 22.11 -1.63 18.84
CA ALA A 46 22.35 -0.19 18.76
C ALA A 46 21.06 0.64 18.93
N LEU A 47 19.92 -0.01 19.17
CA LEU A 47 18.66 0.66 19.42
C LEU A 47 18.66 1.26 20.83
N THR A 48 18.47 2.57 20.91
CA THR A 48 18.38 3.31 22.17
C THR A 48 17.03 4.03 22.26
N PRO A 49 16.58 4.43 23.46
CA PRO A 49 15.41 5.29 23.61
C PRO A 49 15.56 6.64 22.88
N ASN A 50 16.80 7.09 22.68
CA ASN A 50 17.11 8.33 21.96
C ASN A 50 17.24 8.14 20.45
N SER A 51 17.11 6.92 19.92
CA SER A 51 17.08 6.68 18.48
C SER A 51 15.88 7.37 17.84
N ARG A 52 16.04 7.85 16.60
CA ARG A 52 14.99 8.63 15.91
C ARG A 52 13.65 7.90 15.89
N ILE A 53 13.65 6.60 15.56
CA ILE A 53 12.44 5.80 15.53
C ILE A 53 11.81 5.65 16.93
N SER A 54 12.60 5.41 17.97
CA SER A 54 12.13 5.33 19.36
C SER A 54 11.46 6.63 19.83
N ARG A 55 11.92 7.80 19.36
CA ARG A 55 11.27 9.09 19.69
C ARG A 55 9.95 9.30 18.97
N LEU A 56 9.79 8.73 17.77
CA LEU A 56 8.58 8.88 16.96
C LEU A 56 7.45 7.99 17.51
N ILE A 57 7.73 6.71 17.71
CA ILE A 57 6.72 5.70 18.02
C ILE A 57 6.81 5.15 19.45
N GLY A 58 7.91 5.39 20.17
CA GLY A 58 8.17 4.80 21.48
C GLY A 58 9.22 3.70 21.41
N TYR A 59 9.98 3.49 22.50
CA TYR A 59 11.08 2.53 22.52
C TYR A 59 10.62 1.07 22.37
N GLU A 60 9.54 0.68 23.05
CA GLU A 60 9.02 -0.69 23.01
C GLU A 60 8.53 -1.07 21.60
N ASP A 61 7.79 -0.19 20.94
CA ASP A 61 7.29 -0.43 19.59
C ASP A 61 8.42 -0.37 18.56
N ALA A 62 9.37 0.57 18.71
CA ALA A 62 10.57 0.62 17.89
C ALA A 62 11.40 -0.67 18.01
N LYS A 63 11.49 -1.24 19.22
CA LYS A 63 12.21 -2.50 19.45
C LYS A 63 11.53 -3.65 18.73
N ARG A 64 10.21 -3.77 18.82
CA ARG A 64 9.46 -4.80 18.09
C ARG A 64 9.71 -4.71 16.58
N ILE A 65 9.61 -3.52 16.00
CA ILE A 65 9.85 -3.31 14.57
C ILE A 65 11.28 -3.68 14.19
N VAL A 66 12.27 -3.23 14.95
CA VAL A 66 13.68 -3.53 14.68
C VAL A 66 13.97 -5.03 14.79
N ASP A 67 13.41 -5.71 15.78
CA ASP A 67 13.59 -7.16 15.96
C ASP A 67 12.95 -7.97 14.82
N ALA A 68 11.79 -7.52 14.30
CA ALA A 68 11.09 -8.19 13.20
C ALA A 68 11.73 -7.92 11.83
N VAL A 69 12.05 -6.65 11.53
CA VAL A 69 12.49 -6.21 10.20
C VAL A 69 14.00 -6.31 10.03
N CYS A 70 14.76 -6.16 11.12
CA CYS A 70 16.21 -6.03 11.11
C CYS A 70 16.85 -7.05 12.07
N PRO A 71 16.70 -8.37 11.82
CA PRO A 71 17.30 -9.40 12.66
C PRO A 71 18.83 -9.23 12.70
N ALA A 72 19.49 -9.76 13.73
CA ALA A 72 20.91 -9.50 14.02
C ALA A 72 21.90 -9.83 12.87
N SER A 73 21.47 -10.62 11.87
CA SER A 73 22.19 -10.93 10.64
C SER A 73 22.18 -9.79 9.61
N VAL A 74 21.19 -8.90 9.68
CA VAL A 74 21.01 -7.74 8.80
C VAL A 74 21.72 -6.52 9.40
N GLY A 75 22.31 -5.71 8.52
CA GLY A 75 23.03 -4.49 8.90
C GLY A 75 22.12 -3.37 9.39
N VAL A 76 22.41 -2.15 8.96
CA VAL A 76 21.49 -1.03 9.13
C VAL A 76 20.51 -1.10 7.97
N ALA A 77 19.21 -1.16 8.25
CA ALA A 77 18.18 -1.06 7.23
C ALA A 77 17.72 0.39 7.10
N GLN A 78 17.40 0.81 5.89
CA GLN A 78 16.80 2.10 5.65
C GLN A 78 15.55 1.89 4.81
N PHE A 79 14.49 2.61 5.15
CA PHE A 79 13.26 2.61 4.36
C PHE A 79 12.72 4.03 4.28
N THR A 80 12.06 4.35 3.17
CA THR A 80 11.34 5.61 3.05
C THR A 80 9.95 5.40 3.60
N VAL A 81 9.56 6.23 4.57
CA VAL A 81 8.18 6.21 5.03
C VAL A 81 7.35 6.83 3.91
N PRO A 82 6.40 6.13 3.29
CA PRO A 82 5.51 6.71 2.30
C PRO A 82 4.72 7.88 2.88
N LEU A 83 4.48 8.89 2.03
CA LEU A 83 3.59 10.00 2.35
C LEU A 83 2.15 9.46 2.42
N SER A 84 1.74 9.10 3.64
CA SER A 84 0.40 8.63 3.93
C SER A 84 -0.02 7.36 3.18
N VAL A 85 0.01 6.23 3.89
CA VAL A 85 -0.72 5.01 3.52
C VAL A 85 -2.26 5.20 3.65
N HIS A 86 -2.67 6.43 3.95
CA HIS A 86 -4.03 6.95 3.94
C HIS A 86 -4.15 8.16 3.02
N SER A 87 -3.28 8.27 2.01
CA SER A 87 -3.52 9.22 0.94
C SER A 87 -4.94 8.96 0.45
N ARG A 88 -5.74 10.03 0.27
CA ARG A 88 -7.09 9.91 -0.30
C ARG A 88 -7.09 8.97 -1.51
N GLN A 89 -5.98 8.96 -2.24
CA GLN A 89 -5.71 8.11 -3.37
C GLN A 89 -5.63 6.62 -3.04
N GLN A 90 -4.90 6.18 -2.01
CA GLN A 90 -4.82 4.74 -1.69
C GLN A 90 -6.13 4.20 -1.10
N ARG A 91 -6.82 4.97 -0.23
CA ARG A 91 -8.18 4.62 0.22
C ARG A 91 -9.17 4.53 -0.95
N THR A 92 -9.05 5.45 -1.90
CA THR A 92 -9.82 5.41 -3.14
C THR A 92 -9.48 4.16 -3.96
N ASN A 93 -8.21 3.82 -4.10
CA ASN A 93 -7.75 2.65 -4.86
C ASN A 93 -8.25 1.34 -4.24
N GLN A 94 -8.15 1.17 -2.91
CA GLN A 94 -8.67 0.01 -2.20
C GLN A 94 -10.19 -0.12 -2.41
N ARG A 95 -10.93 0.98 -2.22
CA ARG A 95 -12.38 1.00 -2.44
C ARG A 95 -12.76 0.73 -3.90
N LEU A 96 -11.95 1.19 -4.86
CA LEU A 96 -12.15 0.88 -6.27
C LEU A 96 -11.90 -0.60 -6.56
N SER A 97 -10.82 -1.19 -6.04
CA SER A 97 -10.54 -2.62 -6.21
C SER A 97 -11.66 -3.47 -5.60
N GLU A 98 -12.10 -3.17 -4.37
CA GLU A 98 -13.19 -3.87 -3.72
C GLU A 98 -14.50 -3.81 -4.52
N LEU A 99 -14.87 -2.62 -5.02
CA LEU A 99 -16.09 -2.45 -5.82
C LEU A 99 -15.98 -3.09 -7.21
N LEU A 100 -14.80 -3.11 -7.81
CA LEU A 100 -14.57 -3.74 -9.12
C LEU A 100 -14.55 -5.28 -9.04
N SER A 101 -14.26 -5.84 -7.86
CA SER A 101 -14.34 -7.28 -7.59
C SER A 101 -15.76 -7.78 -7.34
N ARG A 102 -16.74 -6.88 -7.14
CA ARG A 102 -18.16 -7.25 -6.96
C ARG A 102 -18.82 -7.46 -8.32
N ASP A 103 -19.53 -8.58 -8.46
CA ASP A 103 -20.29 -8.86 -9.68
C ASP A 103 -21.46 -7.91 -9.89
N GLY A 104 -21.76 -7.62 -11.17
CA GLY A 104 -22.92 -6.84 -11.59
C GLY A 104 -22.78 -5.31 -11.49
N LEU A 105 -21.65 -4.78 -11.01
CA LEU A 105 -21.41 -3.33 -10.98
C LEU A 105 -20.78 -2.82 -12.28
N THR A 106 -21.43 -1.82 -12.89
CA THR A 106 -20.84 -1.12 -14.04
C THR A 106 -19.77 -0.14 -13.61
N SER A 107 -18.86 0.27 -14.51
CA SER A 107 -17.86 1.30 -14.20
C SER A 107 -18.48 2.64 -13.72
N ASN A 108 -19.72 2.94 -14.15
CA ASN A 108 -20.46 4.11 -13.69
C ASN A 108 -20.97 3.95 -12.25
N ASP A 109 -21.45 2.76 -11.90
CA ASP A 109 -21.88 2.46 -10.53
C ASP A 109 -20.70 2.49 -9.57
N VAL A 110 -19.57 1.89 -9.96
CA VAL A 110 -18.32 1.94 -9.19
C VAL A 110 -17.87 3.40 -8.98
N ALA A 111 -17.90 4.23 -10.03
CA ALA A 111 -17.52 5.65 -9.93
C ALA A 111 -18.42 6.39 -8.92
N ARG A 112 -19.74 6.18 -8.99
CA ARG A 112 -20.73 6.76 -8.09
C ARG A 112 -20.53 6.31 -6.63
N LEU A 113 -20.31 5.02 -6.41
CA LEU A 113 -20.14 4.43 -5.07
C LEU A 113 -18.79 4.77 -4.42
N ALA A 114 -17.76 4.97 -5.24
CA ALA A 114 -16.42 5.37 -4.79
C ALA A 114 -16.26 6.90 -4.67
N GLY A 115 -17.19 7.70 -5.22
CA GLY A 115 -17.10 9.16 -5.20
C GLY A 115 -16.00 9.72 -6.10
N VAL A 116 -15.74 9.08 -7.24
CA VAL A 116 -14.69 9.50 -8.20
C VAL A 116 -15.23 9.67 -9.61
N HIS A 117 -14.47 10.34 -10.47
CA HIS A 117 -14.80 10.43 -11.89
C HIS A 117 -14.60 9.08 -12.60
N VAL A 118 -15.45 8.76 -13.58
CA VAL A 118 -15.42 7.50 -14.34
C VAL A 118 -14.04 7.24 -14.98
N ARG A 119 -13.36 8.30 -15.43
CA ARG A 119 -11.98 8.24 -15.97
C ARG A 119 -10.99 7.58 -14.99
N THR A 120 -11.16 7.80 -13.69
CA THR A 120 -10.29 7.25 -12.64
C THR A 120 -10.49 5.74 -12.54
N VAL A 121 -11.73 5.27 -12.64
CA VAL A 121 -12.08 3.84 -12.69
C VAL A 121 -11.42 3.16 -13.89
N TYR A 122 -11.50 3.76 -15.08
CA TYR A 122 -10.85 3.21 -16.28
C TYR A 122 -9.33 3.15 -16.18
N ARG A 123 -8.68 4.20 -15.63
CA ARG A 123 -7.23 4.19 -15.38
C ARG A 123 -6.84 3.08 -14.41
N HIS A 124 -7.63 2.87 -13.36
CA HIS A 124 -7.41 1.81 -12.37
C HIS A 124 -7.53 0.42 -13.00
N LYS A 125 -8.60 0.16 -13.78
CA LYS A 125 -8.75 -1.10 -14.55
C LYS A 125 -7.61 -1.34 -15.54
N ALA A 126 -7.11 -0.29 -16.20
CA ALA A 126 -5.98 -0.40 -17.12
C ALA A 126 -4.64 -0.68 -16.41
N ARG A 127 -4.51 -0.30 -15.14
CA ARG A 127 -3.37 -0.67 -14.30
C ARG A 127 -3.47 -2.13 -13.88
N MET A 128 -4.60 -2.54 -13.29
CA MET A 128 -4.85 -3.93 -12.88
C MET A 128 -4.64 -4.93 -14.04
N ARG A 129 -5.08 -4.59 -15.25
CA ARG A 129 -4.80 -5.41 -16.46
C ARG A 129 -3.32 -5.55 -16.80
N ARG A 130 -2.51 -4.50 -16.58
CA ARG A 130 -1.05 -4.57 -16.79
C ARG A 130 -0.38 -5.44 -15.73
N ASP A 131 -0.90 -5.39 -14.51
CA ASP A 131 -0.38 -6.12 -13.36
C ASP A 131 -0.87 -7.59 -13.34
N GLY A 132 -1.69 -8.00 -14.33
CA GLY A 132 -2.24 -9.35 -14.43
C GLY A 132 -3.47 -9.59 -13.53
N GLU A 133 -3.88 -8.60 -12.74
CA GLU A 133 -5.09 -8.64 -11.92
C GLU A 133 -6.33 -8.45 -12.80
N TYR A 134 -7.11 -9.52 -12.96
CA TYR A 134 -8.34 -9.49 -13.72
C TYR A 134 -9.51 -8.96 -12.87
N VAL A 135 -10.12 -7.86 -13.32
CA VAL A 135 -11.29 -7.23 -12.68
C VAL A 135 -12.43 -7.04 -13.68
N GLY A 136 -13.47 -7.85 -13.49
CA GLY A 136 -14.75 -7.75 -14.18
C GLY A 136 -15.35 -9.13 -14.48
N THR A 137 -16.66 -9.28 -14.30
CA THR A 137 -17.38 -10.51 -14.64
C THR A 137 -17.30 -10.77 -16.17
N PRO A 138 -17.14 -12.03 -16.62
CA PRO A 138 -17.12 -12.40 -18.05
C PRO A 138 -18.35 -11.96 -18.86
N GLU A 139 -19.45 -11.57 -18.21
CA GLU A 139 -20.64 -11.02 -18.87
C GLU A 139 -20.39 -9.70 -19.62
N THR A 140 -19.47 -8.87 -19.14
CA THR A 140 -19.12 -7.62 -19.84
C THR A 140 -18.32 -7.85 -21.12
N LEU A 141 -17.62 -8.99 -21.24
CA LEU A 141 -16.95 -9.41 -22.48
C LEU A 141 -17.97 -9.85 -23.53
N LYS A 142 -19.01 -10.61 -23.12
CA LYS A 142 -20.09 -11.02 -24.01
C LYS A 142 -20.86 -9.83 -24.61
N GLN A 143 -21.11 -8.78 -23.83
CA GLN A 143 -21.77 -7.58 -24.35
C GLN A 143 -20.90 -6.74 -25.30
N ALA A 144 -19.57 -6.84 -25.20
CA ALA A 144 -18.64 -6.16 -26.09
C ALA A 144 -18.45 -6.89 -27.43
N ASP A 145 -18.39 -8.22 -27.40
CA ASP A 145 -18.33 -9.05 -28.62
C ASP A 145 -19.66 -9.03 -29.39
N GLN A 146 -20.81 -9.13 -28.70
CA GLN A 146 -22.14 -9.05 -29.34
C GLN A 146 -22.42 -7.71 -30.05
N ARG A 147 -21.78 -6.61 -29.62
CA ARG A 147 -21.90 -5.30 -30.27
C ARG A 147 -20.99 -5.13 -31.50
N ARG A 148 -19.97 -5.97 -31.66
CA ARG A 148 -19.13 -6.00 -32.85
C ARG A 148 -19.75 -6.85 -33.96
N GLU A 149 -20.46 -7.92 -33.59
CA GLU A 149 -21.15 -8.80 -34.54
C GLU A 149 -22.45 -8.20 -35.11
N GLY A 150 -23.11 -7.28 -34.40
CA GLY A 150 -24.34 -6.62 -34.88
C GLY A 150 -24.12 -5.43 -35.83
N ARG A 151 -22.92 -5.28 -36.40
CA ARG A 151 -22.52 -4.14 -37.25
C ARG A 151 -21.96 -4.58 -38.61
N GLU A 152 -22.46 -5.71 -39.12
CA GLU A 152 -22.33 -6.14 -40.51
C GLU A 152 -23.63 -5.87 -41.28
#